data_AF-A0A9E5LC72-F1
#
_entry.id   AF-A0A9E5LC72-F1
#
_cell.length_a   1.000
_cell.length_b   1.000
_cell.length_c   1.000
_cell.angle_alpha   90.00
_cell.angle_beta   90.00
_cell.angle_gamma   90.00
#
_symmetry.space_group_name_H-M   'P 1'
#
loop_
_entity.id
_entity.type
_entity.pdbx_description
1 polymer ?
#
loop_
_entity_poly.entity_id
_entity_poly.type
_entity_poly.pdbx_seq_one_letter_code
_entity_poly.pdbx_strand_id
1 'polypeptide(L)' 'MNEVVIAGAARTPMGGFQGAFDGVNASILGGVALKAALDGAQVASVDELYFGNVLPAGQGQAP' A
#
# COMPACT_ATOMS: atom_id res chain seq x y z
N MET A 1 16.19 11.84 -20.36
CA MET A 1 14.97 11.48 -19.61
C MET A 1 14.80 9.99 -19.79
N ASN A 2 14.71 9.23 -18.69
CA ASN A 2 14.56 7.77 -18.77
C ASN A 2 13.07 7.43 -18.87
N GLU A 3 12.75 6.33 -19.56
CA GLU A 3 11.38 5.82 -19.61
C GLU A 3 10.95 5.32 -18.23
N VAL A 4 9.71 5.62 -17.86
CA VAL A 4 9.11 5.22 -16.58
C VAL A 4 8.01 4.22 -16.87
N VAL A 5 8.03 3.10 -16.14
CA VAL A 5 7.10 1.98 -16.34
C VAL A 5 6.42 1.58 -15.03
N ILE A 6 5.24 0.98 -15.13
CA ILE A 6 4.55 0.35 -14.00
C ILE A 6 4.89 -1.15 -14.05
N ALA A 7 5.74 -1.61 -13.13
CA ALA A 7 6.21 -3.00 -13.10
C ALA A 7 5.24 -3.97 -12.40
N GLY A 8 4.38 -3.47 -11.51
CA GLY A 8 3.42 -4.28 -10.77
C GLY A 8 2.28 -3.44 -10.21
N ALA A 9 1.13 -4.06 -10.01
CA ALA A 9 -0.06 -3.41 -9.45
C ALA A 9 -0.91 -4.43 -8.68
N ALA A 10 -1.36 -4.04 -7.50
CA ALA A 10 -2.28 -4.82 -6.70
C ALA A 10 -3.15 -3.89 -5.83
N ARG A 11 -4.27 -4.40 -5.34
CA ARG A 11 -5.16 -3.69 -4.43
C ARG A 11 -5.77 -4.64 -3.42
N THR A 12 -6.19 -4.10 -2.27
CA THR A 12 -7.15 -4.79 -1.42
C THR A 12 -8.55 -4.74 -2.05
N PRO A 13 -9.48 -5.60 -1.63
CA PRO A 13 -10.91 -5.32 -1.75
C PRO A 13 -11.26 -3.98 -1.08
N MET A 14 -12.40 -3.41 -1.46
CA MET A 14 -12.95 -2.25 -0.75
C MET A 14 -13.92 -2.77 0.33
N GLY A 15 -13.69 -2.37 1.57
CA GLY A 15 -14.60 -2.65 2.68
C GLY A 15 -15.70 -1.60 2.78
N GLY A 16 -16.89 -1.99 3.24
CA GLY A 16 -17.91 -1.04 3.67
C GLY A 16 -17.50 -0.31 4.95
N PHE A 17 -18.14 0.83 5.22
CA PHE A 17 -17.94 1.57 6.47
C PHE A 17 -18.29 0.68 7.67
N GLN A 18 -17.36 0.55 8.63
CA GLN A 18 -17.47 -0.39 9.77
C GLN A 18 -17.70 -1.85 9.33
N GLY A 19 -17.13 -2.25 8.19
CA GLY A 19 -17.30 -3.57 7.57
C GLY A 19 -16.08 -4.47 7.71
N ALA A 20 -15.74 -5.16 6.62
CA ALA A 20 -14.74 -6.24 6.60
C ALA A 20 -13.31 -5.86 7.04
N PHE A 21 -12.99 -4.57 7.12
CA PHE A 21 -11.68 -4.07 7.57
C PHE A 21 -11.79 -3.22 8.84
N ASP A 22 -12.89 -3.33 9.59
CA ASP A 22 -13.02 -2.66 10.87
C ASP A 22 -11.88 -3.06 11.82
N GLY A 23 -11.29 -2.07 12.49
CA GLY A 23 -10.12 -2.25 13.35
C GLY A 23 -8.78 -2.53 12.64
N VAL A 24 -8.74 -2.61 11.30
CA VAL A 24 -7.47 -2.82 10.56
C VAL A 24 -6.83 -1.47 10.24
N ASN A 25 -5.57 -1.30 10.66
CA ASN A 25 -4.81 -0.09 10.37
C ASN A 25 -4.55 0.07 8.85
N ALA A 26 -4.55 1.32 8.38
CA ALA A 26 -4.36 1.63 6.97
C ALA A 26 -3.00 1.16 6.43
N SER A 27 -1.95 1.22 7.27
CA SER A 27 -0.60 0.74 6.94
C SER A 27 -0.55 -0.76 6.66
N ILE A 28 -1.38 -1.56 7.34
CA ILE A 28 -1.47 -3.01 7.09
C ILE A 28 -2.13 -3.28 5.74
N LEU A 29 -3.23 -2.60 5.43
CA LEU A 29 -3.89 -2.72 4.12
C LEU A 29 -2.95 -2.31 2.98
N GLY A 30 -2.25 -1.19 3.15
CA GLY A 30 -1.23 -0.72 2.22
C GLY A 30 -0.07 -1.70 2.06
N GLY A 31 0.42 -2.27 3.16
CA GLY A 31 1.51 -3.24 3.16
C GLY A 31 1.15 -4.55 2.43
N VAL A 32 -0.08 -5.04 2.59
CA VAL A 32 -0.56 -6.24 1.85
C VAL A 32 -0.63 -5.96 0.36
N ALA A 33 -1.18 -4.81 -0.04
CA ALA A 33 -1.23 -4.43 -1.45
C ALA A 33 0.18 -4.22 -2.04
N LEU A 34 1.08 -3.56 -1.29
CA LEU A 34 2.46 -3.35 -1.69
C LEU A 34 3.20 -4.67 -1.90
N LYS A 35 3.08 -5.61 -0.96
CA LYS A 35 3.71 -6.94 -1.08
C LYS A 35 3.27 -7.65 -2.37
N ALA A 36 1.97 -7.70 -2.63
CA ALA A 36 1.45 -8.34 -3.84
C ALA A 36 1.89 -7.61 -5.13
N ALA A 37 2.00 -6.28 -5.10
CA ALA A 37 2.50 -5.51 -6.24
C ALA A 37 4.00 -5.79 -6.51
N LEU A 38 4.81 -5.91 -5.46
CA LEU A 38 6.24 -6.25 -5.57
C LEU A 38 6.45 -7.68 -6.05
N ASP A 39 5.63 -8.64 -5.60
CA ASP A 39 5.66 -10.03 -6.08
C ASP A 39 5.37 -10.08 -7.60
N GLY A 40 4.41 -9.28 -8.08
CA GLY A 40 4.12 -9.14 -9.51
C GLY A 40 5.21 -8.43 -10.31
N ALA A 41 5.91 -7.48 -9.68
CA ALA A 41 7.03 -6.75 -10.30
C ALA A 41 8.34 -7.55 -10.33
N GLN A 42 8.46 -8.62 -9.53
CA GLN A 42 9.64 -9.48 -9.43
C GLN A 42 10.95 -8.72 -9.13
N VAL A 43 10.87 -7.69 -8.28
CA VAL A 43 12.01 -6.85 -7.89
C VAL A 43 12.65 -7.31 -6.57
N ALA A 44 13.97 -7.15 -6.45
CA ALA A 44 14.73 -7.57 -5.26
C ALA A 44 14.79 -6.50 -4.16
N SER A 45 14.67 -5.22 -4.52
CA SER A 45 14.78 -4.09 -3.59
C SER A 45 13.93 -2.91 -4.06
N VAL A 46 13.62 -2.03 -3.11
CA VAL A 46 12.91 -0.77 -3.31
C VAL A 46 13.75 0.33 -2.72
N ASP A 47 14.04 1.37 -3.49
CA ASP A 47 14.85 2.51 -3.03
C ASP A 47 14.03 3.45 -2.13
N GLU A 48 12.78 3.73 -2.52
CA GLU A 48 11.90 4.65 -1.81
C GLU A 48 10.42 4.28 -1.94
N LEU A 49 9.64 4.59 -0.90
CA LEU A 49 8.20 4.35 -0.84
C LEU A 49 7.45 5.66 -0.63
N TYR A 50 6.56 5.98 -1.58
CA TYR A 50 5.61 7.08 -1.45
C TYR A 50 4.20 6.51 -1.27
N PHE A 51 3.58 6.77 -0.13
CA PHE A 51 2.27 6.23 0.22
C PHE A 51 1.31 7.33 0.70
N GLY A 52 0.18 7.48 0.01
CA GLY A 52 -0.82 8.50 0.35
C GLY A 52 -1.75 8.05 1.48
N ASN A 53 -1.92 8.89 2.49
CA ASN A 53 -2.90 8.69 3.57
C ASN A 53 -3.53 10.03 4.00
N VAL A 54 -4.86 10.12 3.96
CA VAL A 54 -5.60 11.37 4.23
C VAL A 54 -5.94 11.54 5.71
N LEU A 55 -6.19 10.44 6.43
CA LEU A 55 -6.59 10.45 7.85
C LEU A 55 -5.55 9.74 8.72
N PRO A 56 -4.35 10.32 8.91
CA PRO A 56 -3.22 9.63 9.56
C PRO A 56 -3.28 9.60 11.10
N ALA A 57 -4.22 10.31 11.73
CA ALA A 57 -4.28 10.43 13.18
C ALA A 57 -4.40 9.04 13.86
N GLY A 58 -3.47 8.73 14.76
CA GLY A 58 -3.45 7.46 15.50
C GLY A 58 -2.99 6.23 14.71
N GLN A 59 -2.52 6.39 13.47
CA GLN A 59 -2.09 5.26 12.61
C GLN A 59 -0.62 4.85 12.80
N GLY A 60 0.22 5.71 13.39
CA GLY A 60 1.63 5.44 13.67
C GLY A 60 2.53 5.27 12.42
N GLN A 61 2.07 5.70 11.23
CA GLN A 61 2.81 5.58 9.97
C GLN A 61 3.62 6.84 9.62
N ALA A 62 3.55 7.91 10.42
CA ALA A 62 4.34 9.13 10.24
C ALA A 62 4.27 10.04 11.48
N PRO A 63 5.42 10.39 12.09
CA PRO A 63 6.25 9.44 12.86
C PRO A 63 5.45 8.52 13.81
#